data_AF-A0A351IYD4-F1
#
_entry.id   AF-A0A351IYD4-F1
#
_cell.length_a   1.000
_cell.length_b   1.000
_cell.length_c   1.000
_cell.angle_alpha   90.00
_cell.angle_beta   90.00
_cell.angle_gamma   90.00
#
_symmetry.space_group_name_H-M   'P 1'
#
loop_
_entity.id
_entity.type
_entity.pdbx_description
1 polymer ?
#
loop_
_entity_poly.entity_id
_entity_poly.type
_entity_poly.pdbx_seq_one_letter_code
_entity_poly.pdbx_strand_id
1 'polypeptide(L)'
;MYEINKKTGAVKCDSDGVKKSKTSHTLNQVPMVFYDRFYQDAYTVKNGQFGLSNHAATVVNLLGYEAPDMWDESVISLKSI
;
A
#
# COMPACT_ATOMS: atom_id res chain seq x y z
N MET A 1 19.96 -6.82 1.96
CA MET A 1 19.75 -5.38 2.26
C MET A 1 20.59 -5.02 3.48
N TYR A 2 21.18 -3.82 3.55
CA TYR A 2 22.04 -3.41 4.66
C TYR A 2 21.38 -2.33 5.52
N GLU A 3 21.78 -2.23 6.78
CA GLU A 3 21.38 -1.10 7.61
C GLU A 3 22.01 0.20 7.07
N ILE A 4 21.20 1.24 6.94
CA ILE A 4 21.65 2.57 6.52
C ILE A 4 21.65 3.50 7.74
N ASN A 5 22.69 4.31 7.90
CA ASN A 5 22.71 5.39 8.88
C ASN A 5 21.75 6.51 8.41
N LYS A 6 20.72 6.78 9.22
CA LYS A 6 19.66 7.74 8.90
C LYS A 6 20.16 9.18 8.69
N LYS A 7 21.32 9.57 9.23
CA LYS A 7 21.89 10.92 9.10
C LYS A 7 22.82 11.06 7.89
N THR A 8 23.57 10.01 7.57
CA THR A 8 24.65 10.08 6.57
C THR A 8 24.33 9.34 5.27
N GLY A 9 23.30 8.48 5.25
CA GLY A 9 22.98 7.63 4.10
C GLY A 9 23.98 6.48 3.87
N ALA A 10 25.04 6.38 4.67
CA ALA A 10 26.05 5.34 4.53
C ALA A 10 25.57 3.99 5.10
N VAL A 11 26.12 2.90 4.56
CA VAL A 11 25.94 1.54 5.10
C VAL A 11 26.59 1.46 6.48
N LYS A 12 25.86 0.94 7.47
CA LYS A 12 26.46 0.65 8.78
C LYS A 12 27.34 -0.59 8.70
N CYS A 13 28.51 -0.49 9.29
CA CYS A 13 29.37 -1.63 9.58
C CYS A 13 29.36 -1.93 11.08
N ASP A 14 29.67 -3.17 11.45
CA ASP A 14 29.98 -3.54 12.84
C ASP A 14 31.41 -3.12 13.22
N SER A 15 31.85 -3.52 14.41
CA SER A 15 33.19 -3.22 14.94
C SER A 15 34.32 -3.79 14.09
N ASP A 16 34.06 -4.87 13.35
CA ASP A 16 35.04 -5.57 12.52
C ASP A 16 35.01 -5.08 11.06
N GLY A 17 34.19 -4.06 10.76
CA GLY A 17 34.05 -3.47 9.45
C GLY A 17 33.10 -4.22 8.51
N VAL A 18 32.42 -5.26 8.98
CA VAL A 18 31.48 -6.05 8.18
C VAL A 18 30.16 -5.29 8.05
N LYS A 19 29.63 -5.22 6.83
CA LYS A 19 28.36 -4.54 6.54
C LYS A 19 27.22 -5.22 7.29
N LYS A 20 26.51 -4.46 8.10
CA LYS A 20 25.43 -5.00 8.93
C LYS A 20 24.19 -5.31 8.09
N SER A 21 23.72 -6.56 8.14
CA SER A 21 22.50 -6.98 7.47
C SER A 21 21.27 -6.27 8.07
N LYS A 22 20.33 -5.86 7.22
CA LYS A 22 19.05 -5.31 7.66
C LYS A 22 18.03 -6.43 7.82
N THR A 23 17.61 -6.68 9.05
CA THR A 23 16.57 -7.66 9.40
C THR A 23 15.24 -7.00 9.76
N SER A 24 15.21 -5.67 9.94
CA SER A 24 13.98 -4.91 10.17
C SER A 24 13.18 -4.70 8.88
N HIS A 25 11.89 -4.40 9.02
CA HIS A 25 11.05 -3.92 7.92
C HIS A 25 11.62 -2.69 7.18
N THR A 26 11.09 -2.45 5.98
CA THR A 26 11.37 -1.27 5.15
C THR A 26 10.22 -0.26 5.27
N LEU A 27 10.47 0.97 4.83
CA LEU A 27 9.44 2.01 4.68
C LEU A 27 8.95 2.11 3.21
N ASN A 28 9.19 1.05 2.43
CA ASN A 28 8.81 1.04 1.03
C ASN A 28 7.28 0.95 0.94
N GLN A 29 6.72 1.61 -0.05
CA GLN A 29 5.31 1.41 -0.40
C GLN A 29 5.07 -0.04 -0.80
N VAL A 30 3.85 -0.51 -0.54
CA VAL A 30 3.40 -1.87 -0.89
C VAL A 30 2.43 -1.79 -2.07
N PRO A 31 2.46 -2.79 -2.99
CA PRO A 31 1.52 -2.82 -4.10
C PRO A 31 0.11 -3.19 -3.61
N MET A 32 -0.91 -2.60 -4.24
CA MET A 32 -2.30 -3.04 -4.17
C MET A 32 -2.71 -3.51 -5.56
N VAL A 33 -3.09 -4.77 -5.68
CA VAL A 33 -3.37 -5.41 -6.98
C VAL A 33 -4.85 -5.71 -7.09
N PHE A 34 -5.47 -5.19 -8.14
CA PHE A 34 -6.85 -5.52 -8.51
C PHE A 34 -6.82 -6.58 -9.60
N TYR A 35 -7.52 -7.69 -9.35
CA TYR A 35 -7.71 -8.74 -10.34
C TYR A 35 -9.20 -9.00 -10.51
N ASP A 36 -9.72 -8.68 -11.69
CA ASP A 36 -11.11 -8.90 -12.06
C ASP A 36 -11.16 -9.30 -13.54
N ARG A 37 -11.96 -10.32 -13.86
CA ARG A 37 -12.17 -10.84 -15.21
C ARG A 37 -13.56 -10.55 -15.77
N PHE A 38 -14.50 -10.16 -14.91
CA PHE A 38 -15.92 -10.17 -15.24
C PHE A 38 -16.57 -8.79 -15.11
N TYR A 39 -16.06 -7.93 -14.23
CA TYR A 39 -16.70 -6.65 -13.88
C TYR A 39 -15.78 -5.45 -14.04
N GLN A 40 -14.75 -5.54 -14.89
CA GLN A 40 -13.75 -4.47 -15.08
C GLN A 40 -14.37 -3.13 -15.51
N ASP A 41 -15.55 -3.16 -16.14
CA ASP A 41 -16.25 -1.97 -16.58
C ASP A 41 -17.12 -1.34 -15.49
N ALA A 42 -17.34 -2.03 -14.37
CA ALA A 42 -18.19 -1.57 -13.25
C ALA A 42 -17.49 -0.59 -12.29
N TYR A 43 -16.16 -0.45 -12.36
CA TYR A 43 -15.42 0.47 -11.51
C TYR A 43 -14.17 1.03 -12.20
N THR A 44 -13.58 2.06 -11.60
CA THR A 44 -12.25 2.55 -11.96
C THR A 44 -11.37 2.64 -10.72
N VAL A 45 -10.06 2.48 -10.90
CA VAL A 45 -9.08 2.68 -9.81
C VAL A 45 -8.68 4.15 -9.81
N LYS A 46 -8.81 4.82 -8.66
CA LYS A 46 -8.43 6.22 -8.51
C LYS A 46 -6.91 6.37 -8.49
N ASN A 47 -6.41 7.48 -9.02
CA ASN A 47 -5.03 7.91 -8.83
C ASN A 47 -4.93 8.69 -7.51
N GLY A 48 -3.91 8.40 -6.69
CA GLY A 48 -3.74 9.09 -5.41
C GLY A 48 -2.68 8.47 -4.51
N GLN A 49 -2.55 9.01 -3.30
CA GLN A 49 -1.77 8.44 -2.21
C GLN A 49 -2.71 7.70 -1.27
N PHE A 50 -2.68 6.37 -1.32
CA PHE A 50 -3.53 5.52 -0.50
C PHE A 50 -2.71 4.75 0.54
N GLY A 51 -3.32 4.54 1.70
CA GLY A 51 -2.78 3.76 2.80
C GLY A 51 -3.50 2.43 2.99
N LEU A 52 -3.09 1.70 4.03
CA LEU A 52 -3.71 0.42 4.38
C LEU A 52 -5.16 0.57 4.86
N SER A 53 -5.53 1.72 5.43
CA SER A 53 -6.90 2.00 5.91
C SER A 53 -7.93 2.09 4.78
N ASN A 54 -7.56 2.59 3.60
CA ASN A 54 -8.42 2.64 2.42
C ASN A 54 -8.85 1.24 1.92
N HIS A 55 -8.12 0.19 2.31
CA HIS A 55 -8.41 -1.18 1.89
C HIS A 55 -9.79 -1.66 2.38
N ALA A 56 -10.21 -1.24 3.57
CA ALA A 56 -11.50 -1.66 4.15
C ALA A 56 -12.69 -1.17 3.31
N ALA A 57 -12.73 0.13 3.00
CA ALA A 57 -13.76 0.72 2.15
C ALA A 57 -13.75 0.12 0.74
N THR A 58 -12.54 -0.12 0.19
CA THR A 58 -12.38 -0.70 -1.15
C THR A 58 -13.01 -2.09 -1.26
N VAL A 59 -12.75 -2.97 -0.29
CA VAL A 59 -13.31 -4.33 -0.29
C VAL A 59 -14.82 -4.31 -0.11
N VAL A 60 -15.33 -3.49 0.81
CA VAL A 60 -16.77 -3.39 1.06
C VAL A 60 -17.52 -2.87 -0.17
N ASN A 61 -16.98 -1.88 -0.87
CA ASN A 61 -17.56 -1.42 -2.14
C ASN A 61 -17.49 -2.46 -3.25
N LEU A 62 -16.39 -3.22 -3.38
CA LEU A 62 -16.30 -4.33 -4.34
C LEU A 62 -17.31 -5.45 -4.06
N LEU A 63 -17.69 -5.64 -2.80
CA LEU A 63 -18.74 -6.58 -2.38
C LEU A 63 -20.16 -6.05 -2.65
N GLY A 64 -20.31 -4.81 -3.14
CA GLY A 64 -21.60 -4.20 -3.45
C GLY A 64 -22.28 -3.49 -2.27
N TYR A 65 -21.53 -3.20 -1.20
CA TYR A 65 -22.03 -2.43 -0.06
C TYR A 65 -21.51 -0.98 -0.08
N GLU A 66 -22.26 -0.06 0.53
CA GLU A 66 -21.74 1.28 0.79
C GLU A 66 -20.78 1.26 1.98
N ALA A 67 -19.62 1.91 1.82
CA ALA A 67 -18.65 2.02 2.88
C ALA A 67 -19.10 3.11 3.87
N PRO A 68 -18.96 2.91 5.19
CA PRO A 68 -19.31 3.93 6.18
C PRO A 68 -18.52 5.23 5.98
N ASP A 69 -19.19 6.38 6.12
CA ASP A 69 -18.57 7.72 5.95
C ASP A 69 -17.40 8.00 6.91
N MET A 70 -17.34 7.27 8.03
CA MET A 70 -16.27 7.40 9.02
C MET A 70 -14.97 6.68 8.61
N TRP A 71 -14.97 5.92 7.52
CA TRP A 71 -13.78 5.25 7.00
C TRP A 71 -13.05 6.12 5.97
N ASP A 72 -11.76 5.85 5.79
CA ASP A 72 -11.04 6.42 4.65
C ASP A 72 -11.67 5.94 3.35
N GLU A 73 -11.66 6.82 2.35
CA GLU A 73 -12.32 6.56 1.08
C GLU A 73 -11.80 5.27 0.40
N SER A 74 -12.70 4.60 -0.32
CA SER A 74 -12.34 3.49 -1.19
C SER A 74 -11.33 3.92 -2.26
N VAL A 75 -10.43 3.03 -2.67
CA VAL A 75 -9.47 3.27 -3.77
C VAL A 75 -10.15 3.21 -5.14
N ILE A 76 -11.37 2.66 -5.21
CA ILE A 76 -12.14 2.56 -6.45
C ILE A 76 -13.31 3.54 -6.48
N SER A 77 -13.73 3.90 -7.68
CA SER A 77 -15.00 4.55 -7.94
C SER A 77 -15.91 3.58 -8.68
N LEU A 78 -17.07 3.26 -8.11
CA LEU A 78 -18.09 2.49 -8.80
C LEU A 78 -18.71 3.34 -9.90
N LYS A 79 -18.96 2.76 -11.08
CA LYS A 79 -19.71 3.42 -12.15
C LYS A 79 -21.19 3.14 -11.91
N SER A 80 -21.99 4.20 -11.80
CA SER A 80 -23.45 4.06 -11.84
C SER A 80 -23.87 3.51 -13.20
N ILE A 81 -24.77 2.52 -13.19
CA ILE A 81 -25.46 2.00 -14.38
C ILE A 81 -26.50 3.02 -14.83
#